data_AF-A0A8S9WSV8-F1
#
_entry.id   AF-A0A8S9WSV8-F1
#
_cell.length_a   1.000
_cell.length_b   1.000
_cell.length_c   1.000
_cell.angle_alpha   90.00
_cell.angle_beta   90.00
_cell.angle_gamma   90.00
#
_symmetry.space_group_name_H-M   'P 1'
#
loop_
_entity.id
_entity.type
_entity.pdbx_description
1 polymer ?
#
loop_
_entity_poly.entity_id
_entity_poly.type
_entity_poly.pdbx_seq_one_letter_code
_entity_poly.pdbx_strand_id
1 'polypeptide(L)'
;MKPRWGEDEKRQIIPKPVKPTIFAWYPERPEDQRLIQEHSWTRAKPVKDGFEYHKPLETIGTGYTPTSKHLRLEYLPPQKKKLKPTQVMNEHGEFQYPPESNDAEEDMNFEKSRAVRKAAAAERNKPGIVSLTELLSGEYTRRKKEEARAKRVKRRHELKEKALKEAREEEQKKR
;
A
#
# COMPACT_ATOMS: atom_id res chain seq x y z
N MET A 1 22.30 22.93 79.97
CA MET A 1 20.89 23.17 79.55
C MET A 1 20.91 23.77 78.16
N LYS A 2 20.31 23.12 77.17
CA LYS A 2 20.26 23.57 75.76
C LYS A 2 18.92 24.31 75.52
N PRO A 3 18.89 25.46 74.83
CA PRO A 3 17.65 25.93 74.23
C PRO A 3 17.48 25.35 72.82
N ARG A 4 16.26 24.82 72.61
CA ARG A 4 15.65 24.39 71.34
C ARG A 4 15.49 25.60 70.42
N TRP A 5 15.95 25.48 69.17
CA TRP A 5 15.46 26.31 68.07
C TRP A 5 14.15 25.71 67.58
N GLY A 6 13.08 26.50 67.69
CA GLY A 6 11.75 26.17 67.21
C GLY A 6 11.53 26.70 65.80
N GLU A 7 10.96 25.82 65.00
CA GLU A 7 9.93 26.08 63.97
C GLU A 7 10.33 26.90 62.74
N ASP A 8 10.78 26.14 61.74
CA ASP A 8 10.86 26.50 60.34
C ASP A 8 9.54 27.04 59.79
N GLU A 9 9.60 28.22 59.19
CA GLU A 9 8.56 28.84 58.38
C GLU A 9 8.10 27.91 57.26
N LYS A 10 6.88 27.38 57.37
CA LYS A 10 6.19 26.67 56.29
C LYS A 10 5.82 27.65 55.18
N ARG A 11 6.71 27.83 54.20
CA ARG A 11 6.33 28.41 52.90
C ARG A 11 5.34 27.46 52.22
N GLN A 12 4.07 27.81 52.27
CA GLN A 12 3.02 27.12 51.51
C GLN A 12 3.29 27.29 50.02
N ILE A 13 3.77 26.24 49.38
CA ILE A 13 3.88 26.16 47.92
C ILE A 13 2.45 25.96 47.40
N ILE A 14 1.83 27.03 46.90
CA ILE A 14 0.54 26.96 46.23
C ILE A 14 0.77 26.23 44.89
N PRO A 15 0.14 25.06 44.64
CA PRO A 15 0.26 24.42 43.33
C PRO A 15 -0.47 25.26 42.28
N LYS A 16 0.22 25.58 41.19
CA LYS A 16 -0.37 26.28 40.04
C LYS A 16 -1.44 25.38 39.38
N PRO A 17 -2.55 25.94 38.87
CA PRO A 17 -3.59 25.13 38.22
C PRO A 17 -3.05 24.51 36.94
N VAL A 18 -3.13 23.19 36.86
CA VAL A 18 -2.86 22.41 35.65
C VAL A 18 -4.03 22.66 34.70
N LYS A 19 -3.75 23.15 33.50
CA LYS A 19 -4.77 23.36 32.44
C LYS A 19 -5.40 22.00 32.09
N PRO A 20 -6.74 21.88 31.96
CA PRO A 20 -7.35 20.64 31.54
C PRO A 20 -6.98 20.35 30.09
N THR A 21 -6.27 19.25 29.88
CA THR A 21 -6.04 18.65 28.56
C THR A 21 -7.41 18.21 28.01
N ILE A 22 -7.83 18.81 26.90
CA ILE A 22 -9.16 18.64 26.28
C ILE A 22 -9.33 17.27 25.55
N PHE A 23 -8.38 16.35 25.66
CA PHE A 23 -8.50 15.02 25.06
C PHE A 23 -8.47 13.93 26.13
N ALA A 24 -9.51 13.91 26.97
CA ALA A 24 -9.87 12.72 27.72
C ALA A 24 -10.54 11.74 26.74
N TRP A 25 -9.81 10.70 26.33
CA TRP A 25 -10.42 9.47 25.84
C TRP A 25 -11.32 8.97 26.96
N TYR A 26 -12.64 9.13 26.83
CA TYR A 26 -13.58 8.55 27.77
C TYR A 26 -13.46 7.02 27.67
N PRO A 27 -13.09 6.30 28.74
CA PRO A 27 -13.41 4.88 28.78
C PRO A 27 -14.93 4.79 28.73
N GLU A 28 -15.46 4.06 27.74
CA GLU A 28 -16.88 3.81 27.57
C GLU A 28 -17.49 3.40 28.92
N ARG A 29 -18.52 4.13 29.35
CA ARG A 29 -19.17 3.88 30.64
C ARG A 29 -19.82 2.49 30.56
N PRO A 30 -19.71 1.61 31.57
CA PRO A 30 -20.37 0.30 31.56
C PRO A 30 -21.89 0.39 31.37
N GLU A 31 -22.47 1.54 31.68
CA GLU A 31 -23.90 1.83 31.51
C GLU A 31 -24.30 2.03 30.04
N ASP A 32 -23.37 2.48 29.18
CA ASP A 32 -23.62 2.64 27.74
C ASP A 32 -23.66 1.28 27.01
N GLN A 33 -22.96 0.27 27.54
CA GLN A 33 -22.99 -1.11 27.01
C GLN A 33 -24.34 -1.79 27.25
N ARG A 34 -25.08 -1.39 28.29
CA ARG A 34 -26.43 -1.93 28.58
C ARG A 34 -27.50 -1.42 27.60
N LEU A 35 -27.21 -0.37 26.81
CA LEU A 35 -28.13 0.12 25.78
C LEU A 35 -28.15 -0.74 24.51
N ILE A 36 -27.16 -1.63 24.32
CA ILE A 36 -27.05 -2.53 23.17
C ILE A 36 -27.46 -3.93 23.63
N GLN A 37 -28.77 -4.13 23.85
CA GLN A 37 -29.29 -5.47 24.08
C GLN A 37 -29.29 -6.26 22.77
N GLU A 38 -28.69 -7.45 22.79
CA GLU A 38 -28.57 -8.33 21.61
C GLU A 38 -29.92 -8.73 20.98
N HIS A 39 -31.01 -8.71 21.79
CA HIS A 39 -32.34 -9.17 21.39
C HIS A 39 -33.42 -8.21 21.93
N SER A 40 -33.93 -7.32 21.08
CA SER A 40 -35.13 -6.52 21.38
C SER A 40 -36.01 -6.40 20.13
N TRP A 41 -37.33 -6.38 20.33
CA TRP A 41 -38.32 -6.36 19.24
C TRP A 41 -38.45 -4.99 18.55
N THR A 42 -37.96 -3.91 19.17
CA THR A 42 -38.21 -2.52 18.75
C THR A 42 -36.97 -1.73 18.36
N ARG A 43 -35.75 -2.31 18.44
CA ARG A 43 -34.51 -1.56 18.20
C ARG A 43 -33.75 -2.15 17.01
N ALA A 44 -33.32 -1.27 16.09
CA ALA A 44 -32.57 -1.65 14.91
C ALA A 44 -31.26 -2.34 15.32
N LYS A 45 -31.03 -3.57 14.85
CA LYS A 45 -29.72 -4.22 14.97
C LYS A 45 -28.68 -3.33 14.28
N PRO A 46 -27.50 -3.10 14.87
CA PRO A 46 -26.40 -2.47 14.17
C PRO A 46 -26.19 -3.22 12.85
N VAL A 47 -26.06 -2.49 11.74
CA VAL A 47 -25.88 -3.08 10.39
C VAL A 47 -24.71 -4.08 10.37
N LYS A 48 -23.72 -3.86 11.24
CA LYS A 48 -22.57 -4.74 11.44
C LYS A 48 -22.95 -6.16 11.91
N ASP A 49 -24.02 -6.31 12.68
CA ASP A 49 -24.49 -7.60 13.21
C ASP A 49 -25.58 -8.24 12.33
N GLY A 50 -26.02 -7.55 11.27
CA GLY A 50 -27.02 -8.03 10.33
C GLY A 50 -26.45 -8.71 9.08
N PHE A 51 -25.16 -8.55 8.81
CA PHE A 51 -24.51 -9.08 7.61
C PHE A 51 -23.31 -9.94 7.98
N GLU A 52 -23.30 -11.17 7.46
CA GLU A 52 -22.13 -12.04 7.52
C GLU A 52 -21.14 -11.57 6.46
N TYR A 53 -20.08 -10.89 6.90
CA TYR A 53 -19.03 -10.39 6.01
C TYR A 53 -18.13 -11.54 5.58
N HIS A 54 -18.50 -12.23 4.51
CA HIS A 54 -17.64 -13.22 3.88
C HIS A 54 -16.48 -12.52 3.15
N LYS A 55 -15.27 -13.06 3.32
CA LYS A 55 -14.14 -12.58 2.53
C LYS A 55 -14.41 -12.96 1.07
N PRO A 56 -13.98 -12.16 0.08
CA PRO A 56 -14.07 -12.52 -1.33
C PRO A 56 -13.46 -13.90 -1.65
N LEU A 57 -12.47 -14.33 -0.86
CA LEU A 57 -11.87 -15.67 -0.96
C LEU A 57 -12.83 -16.81 -0.61
N GLU A 58 -13.77 -16.56 0.30
CA GLU A 58 -14.80 -17.48 0.76
C GLU A 58 -16.01 -17.44 -0.20
N THR A 59 -16.32 -16.27 -0.78
CA THR A 59 -17.51 -16.04 -1.62
C THR A 59 -17.29 -16.28 -3.12
N ILE A 60 -16.16 -15.83 -3.68
CA ILE A 60 -15.96 -15.76 -5.14
C ILE A 60 -15.34 -17.07 -5.63
N GLY A 61 -16.19 -18.06 -5.88
CA GLY A 61 -15.97 -18.99 -6.99
C GLY A 61 -15.39 -20.38 -6.70
N THR A 62 -15.17 -20.80 -5.44
CA THR A 62 -14.65 -22.17 -5.17
C THR A 62 -15.70 -23.20 -4.74
N GLY A 63 -16.99 -22.83 -4.72
CA GLY A 63 -18.09 -23.75 -4.43
C GLY A 63 -18.42 -24.71 -5.58
N TYR A 64 -18.06 -24.36 -6.82
CA TYR A 64 -18.52 -25.08 -8.01
C TYR A 64 -17.65 -26.29 -8.40
N THR A 65 -16.46 -26.45 -7.81
CA THR A 65 -15.52 -27.51 -8.22
C THR A 65 -14.84 -28.14 -6.99
N PRO A 66 -15.32 -29.29 -6.49
CA PRO A 66 -14.81 -29.90 -5.25
C PRO A 66 -13.32 -30.28 -5.35
N THR A 67 -12.83 -30.56 -6.56
CA THR A 67 -11.42 -30.86 -6.83
C THR A 67 -10.50 -29.67 -6.55
N SER A 68 -10.98 -28.43 -6.64
CA SER A 68 -10.17 -27.22 -6.38
C SER A 68 -10.10 -26.81 -4.90
N LYS A 69 -10.83 -27.51 -4.02
CA LYS A 69 -10.94 -27.15 -2.59
C LYS A 69 -9.58 -27.14 -1.86
N HIS A 70 -8.68 -28.04 -2.22
CA HIS A 70 -7.34 -28.14 -1.61
C HIS A 70 -6.38 -26.99 -2.00
N LEU A 71 -6.75 -26.18 -3.01
CA LEU A 71 -5.96 -25.02 -3.44
C LEU A 71 -6.34 -23.73 -2.69
N ARG A 72 -7.26 -23.80 -1.72
CA ARG A 72 -7.62 -22.63 -0.90
C ARG A 72 -6.46 -22.22 -0.02
N LEU A 73 -6.29 -20.90 0.14
CA LEU A 73 -5.25 -20.32 1.02
C LEU A 73 -5.34 -20.83 2.47
N GLU A 74 -6.53 -21.23 2.93
CA GLU A 74 -6.76 -21.82 4.25
C GLU A 74 -6.08 -23.17 4.46
N TYR A 75 -6.01 -24.01 3.40
CA TYR A 75 -5.40 -25.34 3.46
C TYR A 75 -3.92 -25.34 3.07
N LEU A 76 -3.42 -24.22 2.55
CA LEU A 76 -2.01 -24.07 2.27
C LEU A 76 -1.25 -23.83 3.58
N PRO A 77 -0.12 -24.52 3.80
CA PRO A 77 0.69 -24.29 4.99
C PRO A 77 1.18 -22.83 5.01
N PRO A 78 1.24 -22.18 6.19
CA PRO A 78 1.73 -20.82 6.28
C PRO A 78 3.15 -20.75 5.73
N GLN A 79 3.36 -19.93 4.69
CA GLN A 79 4.70 -19.71 4.18
C GLN A 79 5.54 -19.05 5.27
N LYS A 80 6.62 -19.73 5.68
CA LYS A 80 7.61 -19.17 6.59
C LYS A 80 8.29 -18.01 5.88
N LYS A 81 7.85 -16.78 6.17
CA LYS A 81 8.56 -15.58 5.73
C LYS A 81 9.93 -15.61 6.39
N LYS A 82 10.98 -15.42 5.60
CA LYS A 82 12.31 -15.14 6.16
C LYS A 82 12.19 -13.82 6.91
N LEU A 83 12.28 -13.86 8.23
CA LEU A 83 12.41 -12.65 9.03
C LEU A 83 13.75 -12.04 8.63
N LYS A 84 13.72 -10.87 7.97
CA LYS A 84 14.95 -10.11 7.78
C LYS A 84 15.41 -9.66 9.17
N PRO A 85 16.69 -9.88 9.54
CA PRO A 85 17.23 -9.27 10.74
C PRO A 85 17.15 -7.76 10.53
N THR A 86 16.19 -7.13 11.19
CA THR A 86 16.11 -5.67 11.22
C THR A 86 16.83 -5.31 12.50
N GLN A 87 18.12 -4.99 12.39
CA GLN A 87 18.86 -4.49 13.52
C GLN A 87 18.38 -3.06 13.77
N VAL A 88 17.42 -2.92 14.69
CA VAL A 88 16.79 -1.63 15.04
C VAL A 88 17.67 -0.83 16.02
N MET A 89 18.63 -1.51 16.65
CA MET A 89 19.53 -0.94 17.65
C MET A 89 20.97 -0.94 17.16
N ASN A 90 21.68 0.15 17.41
CA ASN A 90 23.11 0.29 17.13
C ASN A 90 23.96 -0.55 18.09
N GLU A 91 25.26 -0.63 17.83
CA GLU A 91 26.26 -1.22 18.74
C GLU A 91 26.25 -0.59 20.15
N HIS A 92 25.72 0.63 20.27
CA HIS A 92 25.55 1.37 21.52
C HIS A 92 24.19 1.14 22.21
N GLY A 93 23.30 0.31 21.63
CA GLY A 93 21.97 0.02 22.19
C GLY A 93 20.94 1.12 21.98
N GLU A 94 21.26 2.14 21.18
CA GLU A 94 20.33 3.22 20.83
C GLU A 94 19.49 2.84 19.61
N PHE A 95 18.23 3.27 19.57
CA PHE A 95 17.34 3.07 18.42
C PHE A 95 17.77 3.97 17.26
N GLN A 96 18.09 3.38 16.10
CA GLN A 96 18.45 4.12 14.88
C GLN A 96 17.39 3.96 13.79
N TYR A 97 17.11 5.06 13.10
CA TYR A 97 16.30 5.08 11.90
C TYR A 97 17.10 5.73 10.75
N PRO A 98 17.19 5.12 9.55
CA PRO A 98 16.66 3.81 9.16
C PRO A 98 17.44 2.66 9.83
N PRO A 99 16.83 1.48 10.01
CA PRO A 99 17.57 0.31 10.49
C PRO A 99 18.72 0.02 9.52
N GLU A 100 19.92 -0.21 10.05
CA GLU A 100 21.06 -0.59 9.22
C GLU A 100 20.72 -1.92 8.55
N SER A 101 20.60 -1.89 7.22
CA SER A 101 20.57 -3.13 6.48
C SER A 101 21.99 -3.70 6.52
N ASN A 102 22.12 -4.99 6.81
CA ASN A 102 23.44 -5.64 6.82
C ASN A 102 24.11 -5.65 5.44
N ASP A 103 23.37 -5.25 4.39
CA ASP A 103 23.84 -5.15 3.02
C ASP A 103 23.90 -3.67 2.60
N ALA A 104 24.93 -2.96 3.04
CA ALA A 104 25.20 -1.57 2.62
C ALA A 104 25.25 -1.41 1.07
N GLU A 105 25.56 -2.50 0.35
CA GLU A 105 25.49 -2.55 -1.11
C GLU A 105 24.05 -2.60 -1.65
N GLU A 106 23.11 -3.26 -0.97
CA GLU A 106 21.70 -3.30 -1.35
C GLU A 106 21.05 -1.92 -1.22
N ASP A 107 21.34 -1.17 -0.16
CA ASP A 107 20.79 0.19 0.03
C ASP A 107 21.32 1.19 -0.99
N MET A 108 22.63 1.15 -1.27
CA MET A 108 23.25 1.95 -2.32
C MET A 108 22.70 1.62 -3.71
N ASN A 109 22.48 0.34 -4.01
CA ASN A 109 21.87 -0.08 -5.26
C ASN A 109 20.38 0.26 -5.32
N PHE A 110 19.67 0.20 -4.19
CA PHE A 110 18.26 0.57 -4.12
C PHE A 110 18.08 2.06 -4.41
N GLU A 111 18.85 2.95 -3.77
CA GLU A 111 18.72 4.38 -3.99
C GLU A 111 19.19 4.80 -5.38
N LYS A 112 20.30 4.21 -5.89
CA LYS A 112 20.72 4.39 -7.29
C LYS A 112 19.64 3.92 -8.26
N SER A 113 19.05 2.74 -8.04
CA SER A 113 17.99 2.21 -8.89
C SER A 113 16.74 3.08 -8.85
N ARG A 114 16.42 3.67 -7.69
CA ARG A 114 15.30 4.58 -7.51
C ARG A 114 15.53 5.90 -8.24
N ALA A 115 16.73 6.47 -8.14
CA ALA A 115 17.12 7.67 -8.87
C ALA A 115 17.07 7.45 -10.38
N VAL A 116 17.62 6.33 -10.87
CA VAL A 116 17.57 5.95 -12.30
C VAL A 116 16.14 5.76 -12.77
N ARG A 117 15.29 5.07 -11.99
CA ARG A 117 13.87 4.88 -12.32
C ARG A 117 13.11 6.20 -12.35
N LYS A 118 13.37 7.11 -11.40
CA LYS A 118 12.77 8.45 -11.38
C LYS A 118 13.22 9.29 -12.57
N ALA A 119 14.51 9.26 -12.92
CA ALA A 119 15.03 9.97 -14.08
C ALA A 119 14.43 9.42 -15.38
N ALA A 120 14.37 8.09 -15.55
CA ALA A 120 13.75 7.45 -16.70
C ALA A 120 12.24 7.73 -16.79
N ALA A 121 11.53 7.75 -15.66
CA ALA A 121 10.12 8.11 -15.60
C ALA A 121 9.90 9.60 -15.93
N ALA A 122 10.76 10.48 -15.45
CA ALA A 122 10.73 11.90 -15.78
C ALA A 122 10.98 12.14 -17.27
N GLU A 123 11.96 11.46 -17.88
CA GLU A 123 12.21 11.49 -19.32
C GLU A 123 10.99 10.99 -20.11
N ARG A 124 10.39 9.87 -19.71
CA ARG A 124 9.19 9.32 -20.35
C ARG A 124 7.98 10.25 -20.23
N ASN A 125 7.84 10.96 -19.11
CA ASN A 125 6.68 11.79 -18.78
C ASN A 125 6.87 13.28 -19.15
N LYS A 126 7.82 13.62 -20.03
CA LYS A 126 7.95 14.95 -20.63
C LYS A 126 7.30 14.96 -22.03
N PRO A 127 5.96 15.08 -22.16
CA PRO A 127 5.34 15.14 -23.47
C PRO A 127 5.79 16.42 -24.20
N GLY A 128 6.34 16.25 -25.40
CA GLY A 128 6.62 17.36 -26.32
C GLY A 128 7.93 18.11 -26.08
N ILE A 129 8.77 17.70 -25.13
CA ILE A 129 10.12 18.27 -24.99
C ILE A 129 11.06 17.53 -25.96
N VAL A 130 11.72 18.28 -26.83
CA VAL A 130 12.69 17.79 -27.81
C VAL A 130 13.99 18.56 -27.59
N SER A 131 15.13 17.87 -27.66
CA SER A 131 16.42 18.53 -27.55
C SER A 131 16.64 19.48 -28.74
N LEU A 132 17.17 20.68 -28.49
CA LEU A 132 17.49 21.64 -29.56
C LEU A 132 18.49 21.05 -30.57
N THR A 133 19.41 20.20 -30.11
CA THR A 133 20.37 19.48 -30.95
C THR A 133 19.67 18.54 -31.93
N GLU A 134 18.66 17.78 -31.51
CA GLU A 134 17.87 16.90 -32.40
C GLU A 134 17.04 17.69 -33.42
N LEU A 135 16.61 18.91 -33.07
CA LEU A 135 15.89 19.79 -33.98
C LEU A 135 16.83 20.36 -35.05
N LEU A 136 18.02 20.81 -34.64
CA LEU A 136 19.03 21.34 -35.55
C LEU A 136 19.63 20.25 -36.45
N SER A 137 19.86 19.04 -35.93
CA SER A 137 20.34 17.89 -36.71
C SER A 137 19.26 17.32 -37.65
N GLY A 138 18.00 17.65 -37.40
CA GLY A 138 16.83 17.12 -38.12
C GLY A 138 16.50 15.66 -37.79
N GLU A 139 17.21 15.04 -36.83
CA GLU A 139 16.99 13.66 -36.41
C GLU A 139 15.58 13.42 -35.88
N TYR A 140 15.01 14.40 -35.17
CA TYR A 140 13.64 14.33 -34.70
C TYR A 140 12.64 14.04 -35.84
N THR A 141 12.81 14.74 -36.97
CA THR A 141 11.91 14.58 -38.14
C THR A 141 12.08 13.22 -38.80
N ARG A 142 13.30 12.68 -38.84
CA ARG A 142 13.60 11.34 -39.37
C ARG A 142 12.98 10.26 -38.48
N ARG A 143 13.19 10.35 -37.16
CA ARG A 143 12.61 9.44 -36.17
C ARG A 143 11.08 9.43 -36.24
N LYS A 144 10.44 10.60 -36.34
CA LYS A 144 8.99 10.70 -36.50
C LYS A 144 8.46 10.07 -37.78
N LYS A 145 9.18 10.22 -38.90
CA LYS A 145 8.82 9.56 -40.17
C LYS A 145 8.95 8.04 -40.07
N GLU A 146 9.98 7.54 -39.41
CA GLU A 146 10.18 6.11 -39.17
C GLU A 146 9.11 5.52 -38.24
N GLU A 147 8.81 6.18 -37.12
CA GLU A 147 7.71 5.81 -36.22
C GLU A 147 6.38 5.73 -36.97
N ALA A 148 6.10 6.71 -37.84
CA ALA A 148 4.89 6.73 -38.65
C ALA A 148 4.85 5.56 -39.67
N ARG A 149 5.99 5.24 -40.30
CA ARG A 149 6.11 4.08 -41.21
C ARG A 149 5.90 2.77 -40.45
N ALA A 150 6.55 2.59 -39.30
CA ALA A 150 6.41 1.40 -38.47
C ALA A 150 4.96 1.21 -38.00
N LYS A 151 4.29 2.29 -37.59
CA LYS A 151 2.88 2.24 -37.18
C LYS A 151 1.95 1.85 -38.33
N ARG A 152 2.21 2.32 -39.56
CA ARG A 152 1.47 1.93 -40.77
C ARG A 152 1.64 0.44 -41.07
N VAL A 153 2.86 -0.08 -40.97
CA VAL A 153 3.16 -1.50 -41.18
C VAL A 153 2.43 -2.37 -40.15
N LYS A 154 2.51 -2.01 -38.87
CA LYS A 154 1.80 -2.73 -37.78
C LYS A 154 0.30 -2.76 -38.01
N ARG A 155 -0.32 -1.61 -38.31
CA ARG A 155 -1.77 -1.54 -38.61
C ARG A 155 -2.14 -2.43 -39.80
N ARG A 156 -1.33 -2.46 -40.85
CA ARG A 156 -1.56 -3.33 -42.01
C ARG A 156 -1.50 -4.81 -41.63
N HIS A 157 -0.58 -5.20 -40.76
CA HIS A 157 -0.47 -6.56 -40.27
C HIS A 157 -1.70 -6.95 -39.43
N GLU A 158 -2.08 -6.10 -38.48
CA GLU A 158 -3.27 -6.32 -37.62
C GLU A 158 -4.55 -6.50 -38.44
N LEU A 159 -4.74 -5.69 -39.50
CA LEU A 159 -5.89 -5.82 -40.39
C LEU A 159 -5.89 -7.16 -41.15
N LYS A 160 -4.72 -7.62 -41.62
CA LYS A 160 -4.59 -8.91 -42.28
C LYS A 160 -4.89 -10.07 -41.33
N GLU A 161 -4.39 -10.01 -40.09
CA GLU A 161 -4.66 -11.04 -39.09
C GLU A 161 -6.13 -11.10 -38.70
N LYS A 162 -6.80 -9.95 -38.57
CA LYS A 162 -8.25 -9.89 -38.32
C LYS A 162 -9.03 -10.52 -39.47
N ALA A 163 -8.74 -10.14 -40.72
CA ALA A 163 -9.37 -10.73 -41.89
C ALA A 163 -9.15 -12.25 -41.97
N LEU A 164 -7.96 -12.74 -41.61
CA LEU A 164 -7.67 -14.18 -41.57
C LEU A 164 -8.47 -14.90 -40.47
N LYS A 165 -8.64 -14.29 -39.30
CA LYS A 165 -9.45 -14.84 -38.21
C LYS A 165 -10.92 -14.90 -38.60
N GLU A 166 -11.46 -13.82 -39.16
CA GLU A 166 -12.85 -13.75 -39.63
C GLU A 166 -13.13 -14.82 -40.71
N ALA A 167 -12.21 -14.99 -41.67
CA ALA A 167 -12.34 -16.04 -42.69
C ALA A 167 -12.35 -17.46 -42.09
N ARG A 168 -11.53 -17.73 -41.06
CA ARG A 168 -11.54 -19.02 -40.34
C ARG A 168 -12.83 -19.24 -39.57
N GLU A 169 -13.38 -18.21 -38.95
CA GLU A 169 -14.66 -18.28 -38.23
C GLU A 169 -15.84 -18.51 -39.19
N GLU A 170 -15.84 -17.90 -40.37
CA GLU A 170 -16.84 -18.16 -41.41
C GLU A 170 -16.76 -19.58 -41.97
N GLU A 171 -15.55 -20.13 -42.15
CA GLU A 171 -15.36 -21.51 -42.58
C GLU A 171 -15.85 -22.51 -41.52
N GLN A 172 -15.61 -22.23 -40.24
CA GLN A 172 -16.14 -23.05 -39.13
C GLN A 172 -17.66 -22.98 -39.01
N LYS A 173 -18.29 -21.84 -39.31
CA LYS A 173 -19.76 -21.69 -39.30
C LYS A 173 -20.47 -22.36 -40.48
N LYS A 174 -19.75 -22.60 -41.59
CA LYS A 174 -20.29 -23.28 -42.78
C LYS A 174 -20.17 -24.79 -42.73
N ARG A 175 -19.38 -25.35 -41.81
CA ARG A 175 -19.29 -26.79 -41.52
C ARG A 175 -20.32 -27.20 -40.48
#